data_AF-A0A7S1BJY7-F1
#
_entry.id   AF-A0A7S1BJY7-F1
#
_cell.length_a   1.000
_cell.length_b   1.000
_cell.length_c   1.000
_cell.angle_alpha   90.00
_cell.angle_beta   90.00
_cell.angle_gamma   90.00
#
_symmetry.space_group_name_H-M   'P 1'
#
loop_
_entity.id
_entity.type
_entity.pdbx_description
1 polymer ?
#
loop_
_entity_poly.entity_id
_entity_poly.type
_entity_poly.pdbx_seq_one_letter_code
_entity_poly.pdbx_strand_id
1 'polypeptide(L)'
;MSARIDLSGGWSNWKQMFLIGRTKPAIIDHYMSGTEWTEFCDDIDEALEPLNRASKYSAIAFLLTFVSTIISMSVYMITMFSKTFGTSLDDDFGPPRGQNLIFYVIGIIFVTVIISAAFNCNTGYKWQKSSEDIEEICAETSERQPRLSFHVRFERYYTFHGGDAKSHVNQYIEVLINQQGMHTELEPVAPYAPASSPYVVAAIPDDTVQQRLKELEEVKHLLTEIEYSDKRTEILTDL
;
A
#
# COMPACT_ATOMS: atom_id res chain seq x y z
N MET A 1 -20.89 8.78 7.31
CA MET A 1 -20.18 9.06 6.03
C MET A 1 -18.69 8.81 6.25
N SER A 2 -17.95 8.37 5.24
CA SER A 2 -16.51 8.12 5.34
C SER A 2 -15.72 8.80 4.22
N ALA A 3 -14.46 9.12 4.48
CA ALA A 3 -13.47 9.52 3.50
C ALA A 3 -12.24 8.61 3.57
N ARG A 4 -11.57 8.47 2.44
CA ARG A 4 -10.32 7.71 2.31
C ARG A 4 -9.18 8.68 2.03
N ILE A 5 -8.09 8.53 2.78
CA ILE A 5 -6.84 9.25 2.58
C ILE A 5 -5.79 8.22 2.24
N ASP A 6 -5.37 8.16 0.98
CA ASP A 6 -4.36 7.21 0.55
C ASP A 6 -2.98 7.58 1.11
N LEU A 7 -2.29 6.58 1.66
CA LEU A 7 -0.87 6.67 1.94
C LEU A 7 -0.16 6.30 0.64
N SER A 8 0.35 7.31 -0.07
CA SER A 8 1.04 7.09 -1.32
C SER A 8 2.34 6.31 -1.05
N GLY A 9 2.43 5.10 -1.58
CA GLY A 9 3.50 4.15 -1.26
C GLY A 9 3.26 2.80 -1.90
N GLY A 10 3.15 2.77 -3.24
CA GLY A 10 2.92 1.54 -3.99
C GLY A 10 4.11 0.60 -3.88
N TRP A 11 3.88 -0.60 -3.33
CA TRP A 11 4.89 -1.65 -3.12
C TRP A 11 5.67 -2.03 -4.39
N SER A 12 5.10 -1.80 -5.58
CA SER A 12 5.70 -2.18 -6.87
C SER A 12 6.81 -1.24 -7.35
N ASN A 13 6.90 -0.02 -6.81
CA ASN A 13 7.94 0.93 -7.17
C ASN A 13 8.72 1.33 -5.92
N TRP A 14 9.81 0.60 -5.66
CA TRP A 14 10.97 0.90 -4.80
C TRP A 14 11.53 2.33 -4.85
N LYS A 15 11.01 3.20 -5.74
CA LYS A 15 11.30 4.64 -5.81
C LYS A 15 10.23 5.53 -5.16
N GLN A 16 9.05 5.03 -4.84
CA GLN A 16 8.01 5.85 -4.22
C GLN A 16 8.34 6.04 -2.74
N MET A 17 8.46 7.31 -2.34
CA MET A 17 8.49 7.68 -0.94
C MET A 17 7.07 7.50 -0.39
N PHE A 18 6.98 6.91 0.80
CA PHE A 18 5.77 6.88 1.59
C PHE A 18 5.43 8.31 2.01
N LEU A 19 4.40 8.88 1.42
CA LEU A 19 3.91 10.23 1.73
C LEU A 19 2.39 10.19 1.85
N ILE A 20 1.84 10.95 2.78
CA ILE A 20 0.39 11.13 2.85
C ILE A 20 -0.09 12.03 1.70
N GLY A 21 -1.23 11.68 1.09
CA GLY A 21 -1.92 12.59 0.18
C GLY A 21 -2.38 13.86 0.93
N ARG A 22 -1.69 14.99 0.72
CA ARG A 22 -2.03 16.27 1.40
C ARG A 22 -3.34 16.92 0.95
N THR A 23 -4.05 16.32 -0.01
CA THR A 23 -5.36 16.81 -0.47
C THR A 23 -6.40 16.57 0.62
N LYS A 24 -6.85 17.64 1.28
CA LYS A 24 -7.89 17.56 2.31
C LYS A 24 -9.23 17.11 1.69
N PRO A 25 -9.83 16.00 2.16
CA PRO A 25 -11.16 15.59 1.72
C PRO A 25 -12.21 16.65 2.04
N ALA A 26 -13.08 16.98 1.07
CA ALA A 26 -14.11 18.02 1.23
C ALA A 26 -15.03 17.76 2.44
N ILE A 27 -15.26 16.49 2.78
CA ILE A 27 -16.10 16.11 3.91
C ILE A 27 -15.49 16.45 5.28
N ILE A 28 -14.17 16.61 5.36
CA ILE A 28 -13.44 16.95 6.58
C ILE A 28 -13.34 18.48 6.77
N ASP A 29 -13.59 19.27 5.71
CA ASP A 29 -13.36 20.71 5.67
C ASP A 29 -14.08 21.50 6.78
N HIS A 30 -15.27 21.05 7.16
CA HIS A 30 -16.08 21.68 8.22
C HIS A 30 -15.68 21.29 9.65
N TYR A 31 -14.88 20.23 9.81
CA TYR A 31 -14.54 19.65 11.11
C TYR A 31 -13.09 19.88 11.50
N MET A 32 -12.21 20.07 10.52
CA MET A 32 -10.78 20.26 10.75
C MET A 32 -10.28 21.43 9.90
N SER A 33 -9.66 22.40 10.57
CA SER A 33 -9.06 23.56 9.92
C SER A 33 -7.92 23.14 8.97
N GLY A 34 -7.58 24.00 8.00
CA GLY A 34 -6.47 23.73 7.09
C GLY A 34 -5.12 23.57 7.80
N THR A 35 -4.92 24.28 8.91
CA THR A 35 -3.71 24.20 9.74
C THR A 35 -3.62 22.87 10.49
N GLU A 36 -4.70 22.44 11.16
CA GLU A 36 -4.75 21.14 11.84
C GLU A 36 -4.57 19.97 10.86
N TRP A 37 -5.14 20.09 9.65
CA TRP A 37 -4.92 19.09 8.60
C TRP A 37 -3.47 19.01 8.15
N THR A 38 -2.79 20.16 8.05
CA THR A 38 -1.38 20.21 7.66
C THR A 38 -0.50 19.61 8.76
N GLU A 39 -0.76 19.95 10.02
CA GLU A 39 -0.08 19.38 11.18
C GLU A 39 -0.25 17.84 11.24
N PHE A 40 -1.48 17.35 11.08
CA PHE A 40 -1.75 15.91 10.97
C PHE A 40 -0.96 15.24 9.84
N CYS A 41 -0.88 15.88 8.66
CA CYS A 41 -0.10 15.33 7.56
C CYS A 41 1.41 15.31 7.87
N ASP A 42 1.93 16.35 8.51
CA ASP A 42 3.33 16.46 8.88
C ASP A 42 3.70 15.39 9.93
N ASP A 43 2.84 15.15 10.93
CA ASP A 43 3.03 14.09 11.93
C ASP A 43 3.07 12.68 11.29
N ILE A 44 2.17 12.42 10.34
CA ILE A 44 2.15 11.15 9.59
C ILE A 44 3.40 11.00 8.72
N ASP A 45 3.83 12.06 8.03
CA ASP A 45 5.06 12.07 7.23
C ASP A 45 6.30 11.83 8.12
N GLU A 46 6.34 12.36 9.34
CA GLU A 46 7.39 12.12 10.33
C GLU A 46 7.41 10.65 10.78
N ALA A 47 6.25 10.07 11.10
CA ALA A 47 6.14 8.65 11.44
C ALA A 47 6.56 7.70 10.29
N LEU A 48 6.41 8.15 9.04
CA LEU A 48 6.84 7.44 7.83
C LEU A 48 8.32 7.68 7.46
N GLU A 49 9.01 8.63 8.08
CA GLU A 49 10.42 8.95 7.76
C GLU A 49 11.37 7.74 7.92
N PRO A 50 11.28 6.92 9.00
CA PRO A 50 12.12 5.74 9.17
C PRO A 50 11.95 4.73 8.04
N LEU A 51 10.73 4.59 7.51
CA LEU A 51 10.40 3.74 6.38
C LEU A 51 10.98 4.27 5.07
N ASN A 52 10.86 5.59 4.83
CA ASN A 52 11.47 6.25 3.68
C ASN A 52 12.99 6.14 3.67
N ARG A 53 13.61 6.21 4.85
CA ARG A 53 15.05 5.99 5.00
C ARG A 53 15.40 4.53 4.76
N ALA A 54 14.65 3.59 5.33
CA ALA A 54 14.90 2.15 5.19
C ALA A 54 14.72 1.66 3.74
N SER A 55 13.68 2.11 3.03
CA SER A 55 13.38 1.67 1.66
C SER A 55 14.52 2.01 0.69
N LYS A 56 15.09 3.22 0.78
CA LYS A 56 16.24 3.66 -0.03
C LYS A 56 17.46 2.76 0.14
N TYR A 57 17.77 2.37 1.38
CA TYR A 57 18.91 1.50 1.66
C TYR A 57 18.61 0.03 1.37
N SER A 58 17.36 -0.40 1.48
CA SER A 58 16.97 -1.80 1.28
C SER A 58 17.20 -2.30 -0.14
N ALA A 59 16.85 -1.51 -1.16
CA ALA A 59 17.07 -1.89 -2.55
C ALA A 59 18.56 -2.01 -2.88
N ILE A 60 19.37 -1.06 -2.40
CA ILE A 60 20.82 -1.06 -2.61
C ILE A 60 21.46 -2.23 -1.86
N ALA A 61 21.10 -2.45 -0.60
CA ALA A 61 21.61 -3.55 0.21
C ALA A 61 21.25 -4.92 -0.40
N PHE A 62 20.01 -5.07 -0.89
CA PHE A 62 19.57 -6.28 -1.56
C PHE A 62 20.38 -6.54 -2.85
N LEU A 63 20.55 -5.51 -3.69
CA LEU A 63 21.34 -5.61 -4.92
C LEU A 63 22.80 -6.00 -4.63
N LEU A 64 23.44 -5.36 -3.65
CA LEU A 64 24.82 -5.66 -3.27
C LEU A 64 24.96 -7.09 -2.73
N THR A 65 23.99 -7.55 -1.94
CA THR A 65 24.00 -8.91 -1.41
C THR A 65 23.82 -9.93 -2.53
N PHE A 66 22.91 -9.66 -3.48
CA PHE A 66 22.68 -10.51 -4.64
C PHE A 66 23.91 -10.62 -5.56
N VAL A 67 24.58 -9.50 -5.83
CA VAL A 67 25.82 -9.50 -6.64
C VAL A 67 26.92 -10.29 -5.92
N SER A 68 27.07 -10.09 -4.60
CA SER A 68 28.04 -10.82 -3.77
C SER A 68 27.82 -12.34 -3.80
N THR A 69 26.57 -12.80 -3.71
CA THR A 69 26.24 -14.23 -3.78
C THR A 69 26.50 -14.82 -5.17
N ILE A 70 26.18 -14.11 -6.25
CA ILE A 70 26.49 -14.56 -7.63
C ILE A 70 27.99 -14.72 -7.84
N ILE A 71 28.80 -13.74 -7.41
CA ILE A 71 30.27 -13.81 -7.53
C ILE A 71 30.80 -15.00 -6.74
N SER A 72 30.34 -15.17 -5.50
CA SER A 72 30.76 -16.28 -4.63
C SER A 72 30.41 -17.64 -5.24
N MET A 73 29.20 -17.79 -5.78
CA MET A 73 28.77 -18.99 -6.48
C MET A 73 29.59 -19.26 -7.75
N SER A 74 29.91 -18.21 -8.52
CA SER A 74 30.71 -18.34 -9.74
C SER A 74 32.12 -18.85 -9.43
N VAL A 75 32.77 -18.30 -8.40
CA VAL A 75 34.09 -18.75 -7.92
C VAL A 75 34.03 -20.20 -7.44
N TYR A 76 32.97 -20.57 -6.72
CA TYR A 76 32.75 -21.95 -6.28
C TYR A 76 32.64 -22.91 -7.46
N MET A 77 31.81 -22.58 -8.45
CA MET A 77 31.62 -23.40 -9.65
C MET A 77 32.92 -23.54 -10.44
N ILE A 78 33.66 -22.45 -10.69
CA ILE A 78 34.97 -22.51 -11.38
C ILE A 78 35.91 -23.44 -10.63
N THR A 79 35.96 -23.35 -9.30
CA THR A 79 36.87 -24.20 -8.50
C THR A 79 36.47 -25.67 -8.54
N MET A 80 35.17 -25.97 -8.53
CA MET A 80 34.65 -27.34 -8.66
C MET A 80 34.90 -27.92 -10.06
N PHE A 81 34.70 -27.12 -11.11
CA PHE A 81 34.99 -27.50 -12.49
C PHE A 81 36.49 -27.77 -12.68
N SER A 82 37.36 -26.89 -12.18
CA SER A 82 38.82 -27.09 -12.26
C SER A 82 39.27 -28.38 -11.57
N LYS A 83 38.66 -28.74 -10.43
CA LYS A 83 38.95 -30.02 -9.76
C LYS A 83 38.44 -31.22 -10.54
N THR A 84 37.26 -31.14 -11.13
CA THR A 84 36.62 -32.27 -11.82
C THR A 84 37.32 -32.59 -13.15
N PHE A 85 37.76 -31.57 -13.88
CA PHE A 85 38.45 -31.74 -15.18
C PHE A 85 39.97 -31.84 -15.04
N GLY A 86 40.56 -31.36 -13.94
CA GLY A 86 42.01 -31.31 -13.74
C GLY A 86 42.65 -32.60 -13.22
N THR A 87 41.89 -33.54 -12.65
CA THR A 87 42.46 -34.76 -12.02
C THR A 87 42.74 -35.91 -13.00
N SER A 88 42.93 -35.62 -14.29
CA SER A 88 43.13 -36.65 -15.32
C SER A 88 44.59 -37.03 -15.57
N LEU A 89 45.58 -36.26 -15.13
CA LEU A 89 46.98 -36.52 -15.47
C LEU A 89 47.88 -36.14 -14.30
N ASP A 90 48.37 -37.18 -13.61
CA ASP A 90 49.55 -37.21 -12.73
C ASP A 90 49.61 -36.20 -11.57
N ASP A 91 49.29 -36.64 -10.35
CA ASP A 91 50.06 -36.22 -9.16
C ASP A 91 49.76 -37.08 -7.93
N ASP A 92 50.72 -37.94 -7.62
CA ASP A 92 50.85 -38.73 -6.41
C ASP A 92 51.55 -37.85 -5.34
N PHE A 93 51.07 -37.86 -4.09
CA PHE A 93 51.72 -37.30 -2.87
C PHE A 93 51.73 -35.78 -2.58
N GLY A 94 50.55 -35.13 -2.54
CA GLY A 94 50.38 -33.83 -1.86
C GLY A 94 49.20 -33.82 -0.89
N PRO A 95 49.29 -33.17 0.30
CA PRO A 95 48.15 -33.04 1.20
C PRO A 95 46.99 -32.28 0.51
N PRO A 96 45.72 -32.61 0.80
CA PRO A 96 44.56 -32.13 0.05
C PRO A 96 44.31 -30.64 0.31
N ARG A 97 45.04 -29.77 -0.40
CA ARG A 97 44.87 -28.30 -0.38
C ARG A 97 43.46 -27.86 -0.77
N GLY A 98 42.68 -28.74 -1.40
CA GLY A 98 41.32 -28.47 -1.85
C GLY A 98 40.25 -28.40 -0.77
N GLN A 99 40.49 -28.89 0.45
CA GLN A 99 39.45 -28.99 1.48
C GLN A 99 39.15 -27.64 2.17
N ASN A 100 40.18 -26.80 2.34
CA ASN A 100 40.04 -25.50 3.02
C ASN A 100 39.17 -24.49 2.26
N LEU A 101 39.16 -24.55 0.92
CA LEU A 101 38.39 -23.61 0.09
C LEU A 101 36.87 -23.86 0.17
N ILE A 102 36.45 -25.12 0.36
CA ILE A 102 35.03 -25.46 0.51
C ILE A 102 34.47 -24.86 1.80
N PHE A 103 35.18 -25.00 2.92
CA PHE A 103 34.76 -24.41 4.19
C PHE A 103 34.70 -22.88 4.12
N TYR A 104 35.62 -22.25 3.38
CA TYR A 104 35.60 -20.80 3.17
C TYR A 104 34.36 -20.32 2.41
N VAL A 105 34.00 -20.99 1.30
CA VAL A 105 32.78 -20.65 0.53
C VAL A 105 31.52 -20.86 1.37
N ILE A 106 31.43 -21.98 2.09
CA ILE A 106 30.30 -22.25 3.00
C ILE A 106 30.21 -21.14 4.05
N GLY A 107 31.35 -20.72 4.62
CA GLY A 107 31.42 -19.61 5.57
C GLY A 107 30.86 -18.30 5.00
N ILE A 108 31.24 -17.94 3.76
CA ILE A 108 30.72 -16.73 3.09
C ILE A 108 29.21 -16.82 2.89
N ILE A 109 28.70 -17.97 2.43
CA ILE A 109 27.26 -18.15 2.24
C ILE A 109 26.52 -18.00 3.57
N PHE A 110 27.02 -18.60 4.66
CA PHE A 110 26.42 -18.43 5.98
C PHE A 110 26.43 -16.97 6.45
N VAL A 111 27.55 -16.27 6.29
CA VAL A 111 27.65 -14.86 6.70
C VAL A 111 26.69 -13.98 5.89
N THR A 112 26.60 -14.18 4.57
CA THR A 112 25.68 -13.42 3.72
C THR A 112 24.21 -13.67 4.09
N VAL A 113 23.83 -14.92 4.34
CA VAL A 113 22.48 -15.28 4.80
C VAL A 113 22.15 -14.62 6.15
N ILE A 114 23.09 -14.64 7.11
CA ILE A 114 22.90 -13.99 8.42
C ILE A 114 22.70 -12.48 8.27
N ILE A 115 23.54 -11.82 7.46
CA ILE A 115 23.43 -10.38 7.21
C ILE A 115 22.08 -10.05 6.55
N SER A 116 21.67 -10.82 5.54
CA SER A 116 20.36 -10.64 4.89
C SER A 116 19.20 -10.83 5.87
N ALA A 117 19.25 -11.87 6.71
CA ALA A 117 18.23 -12.13 7.70
C ALA A 117 18.13 -10.99 8.72
N ALA A 118 19.26 -10.53 9.27
CA ALA A 118 19.31 -9.40 10.19
C ALA A 118 18.74 -8.11 9.57
N PHE A 119 19.05 -7.86 8.30
CA PHE A 119 18.54 -6.70 7.57
C PHE A 119 17.02 -6.77 7.36
N ASN A 120 16.50 -7.93 6.96
CA ASN A 120 15.06 -8.17 6.81
C ASN A 120 14.32 -8.03 8.14
N CYS A 121 14.86 -8.57 9.24
CA CYS A 121 14.28 -8.41 10.58
C CYS A 121 14.24 -6.94 11.03
N ASN A 122 15.33 -6.19 10.83
CA ASN A 122 15.38 -4.77 11.19
C ASN A 122 14.39 -3.94 10.36
N THR A 123 14.22 -4.27 9.08
CA THR A 123 13.26 -3.59 8.20
C THR A 123 11.83 -3.92 8.61
N GLY A 124 11.54 -5.18 8.96
CA GLY A 124 10.24 -5.59 9.49
C GLY A 124 9.90 -4.92 10.82
N TYR A 125 10.87 -4.82 11.74
CA TYR A 125 10.68 -4.11 13.01
C TYR A 125 10.36 -2.63 12.81
N LYS A 126 11.11 -1.93 11.91
CA LYS A 126 10.83 -0.53 11.59
C LYS A 126 9.46 -0.34 10.95
N TRP A 127 9.03 -1.29 10.11
CA TRP A 127 7.70 -1.27 9.52
C TRP A 127 6.60 -1.39 10.56
N GLN A 128 6.73 -2.37 11.46
CA GLN A 128 5.78 -2.54 12.55
C GLN A 128 5.72 -1.28 13.42
N LYS A 129 6.88 -0.73 13.81
CA LYS A 129 6.93 0.47 14.63
C LYS A 129 6.29 1.68 13.95
N SER A 130 6.63 1.98 12.70
CA SER A 130 6.00 3.09 11.98
C SER A 130 4.48 2.90 11.81
N SER A 131 4.00 1.66 11.71
CA SER A 131 2.56 1.39 11.69
C SER A 131 1.90 1.70 13.04
N GLU A 132 2.54 1.30 14.15
CA GLU A 132 2.09 1.61 15.50
C GLU A 132 2.06 3.13 15.75
N ASP A 133 3.11 3.85 15.34
CA ASP A 133 3.20 5.30 15.47
C ASP A 133 2.08 6.02 14.66
N ILE A 134 1.74 5.54 13.45
CA ILE A 134 0.63 6.07 12.65
C ILE A 134 -0.73 5.79 13.30
N GLU A 135 -0.92 4.59 13.86
CA GLU A 135 -2.14 4.24 14.59
C GLU A 135 -2.32 5.12 15.83
N GLU A 136 -1.23 5.40 16.55
CA GLU A 136 -1.21 6.32 17.70
C GLU A 136 -1.60 7.74 17.29
N ILE A 137 -1.00 8.30 16.23
CA ILE A 137 -1.36 9.63 15.70
C ILE A 137 -2.84 9.69 15.29
N CYS A 138 -3.35 8.64 14.64
CA CYS A 138 -4.76 8.56 14.27
C CYS A 138 -5.68 8.51 15.51
N ALA A 139 -5.28 7.76 16.54
CA ALA A 139 -6.03 7.67 17.80
C ALA A 139 -6.07 9.02 18.51
N GLU A 140 -4.91 9.68 18.69
CA GLU A 140 -4.85 11.02 19.31
C GLU A 140 -5.68 12.06 18.54
N THR A 141 -5.59 12.05 17.21
CA THR A 141 -6.35 12.99 16.37
C THR A 141 -7.86 12.75 16.49
N SER A 142 -8.28 11.49 16.63
CA SER A 142 -9.68 11.12 16.87
C SER A 142 -10.18 11.59 18.23
N GLU A 143 -9.34 11.53 19.27
CA GLU A 143 -9.69 12.02 20.61
C GLU A 143 -9.83 13.55 20.65
N ARG A 144 -8.98 14.27 19.90
CA ARG A 144 -9.06 15.73 19.77
C ARG A 144 -10.30 16.19 19.00
N GLN A 145 -10.82 15.36 18.09
CA GLN A 145 -11.93 15.69 17.20
C GLN A 145 -13.16 14.82 17.48
N PRO A 146 -14.09 15.21 18.37
CA PRO A 146 -15.20 14.33 18.81
C PRO A 146 -16.19 13.91 17.72
N ARG A 147 -16.11 14.54 16.54
CA ARG A 147 -16.97 14.23 15.38
C ARG A 147 -16.27 13.40 14.30
N LEU A 148 -14.95 13.22 14.39
CA LEU A 148 -14.14 12.48 13.43
C LEU A 148 -13.47 11.30 14.13
N SER A 149 -13.42 10.15 13.48
CA SER A 149 -12.55 9.06 13.89
C SER A 149 -11.67 8.61 12.74
N PHE A 150 -10.37 8.49 12.99
CA PHE A 150 -9.34 8.12 12.04
C PHE A 150 -8.94 6.68 12.31
N HIS A 151 -8.99 5.84 11.28
CA HIS A 151 -8.66 4.42 11.37
C HIS A 151 -7.69 4.04 10.27
N VAL A 152 -6.55 3.47 10.65
CA VAL A 152 -5.60 2.90 9.69
C VAL A 152 -6.18 1.60 9.15
N ARG A 153 -6.24 1.47 7.83
CA ARG A 153 -6.75 0.28 7.15
C ARG A 153 -5.71 -0.28 6.19
N PHE A 154 -5.73 -1.61 6.10
CA PHE A 154 -4.92 -2.37 5.16
C PHE A 154 -5.86 -3.20 4.29
N GLU A 155 -5.95 -2.85 3.03
CA GLU A 155 -6.67 -3.65 2.05
C GLU A 155 -5.67 -4.43 1.21
N ARG A 156 -5.88 -5.75 1.13
CA ARG A 156 -5.12 -6.62 0.25
C ARG A 156 -6.01 -7.08 -0.89
N TYR A 157 -5.68 -6.66 -2.10
CA TYR A 157 -6.35 -7.07 -3.32
C TYR A 157 -5.48 -8.06 -4.08
N TYR A 158 -6.11 -9.13 -4.58
CA TYR A 158 -5.45 -10.11 -5.43
C TYR A 158 -5.96 -9.93 -6.86
N THR A 159 -5.06 -9.58 -7.77
CA THR A 159 -5.37 -9.51 -9.20
C THR A 159 -4.84 -10.76 -9.88
N PHE A 160 -5.72 -11.47 -10.58
CA PHE A 160 -5.37 -12.67 -11.36
C PHE A 160 -5.41 -12.31 -12.85
N HIS A 161 -4.26 -12.34 -13.51
CA HIS A 161 -4.16 -12.13 -14.96
C HIS A 161 -3.24 -13.17 -15.58
N GLY A 162 -3.77 -13.99 -16.49
CA GLY A 162 -2.96 -14.93 -17.28
C GLY A 162 -2.26 -16.05 -16.50
N GLY A 163 -2.73 -16.39 -15.30
CA GLY A 163 -2.11 -17.39 -14.42
C GLY A 163 -1.15 -16.79 -13.38
N ASP A 164 -0.81 -15.51 -13.48
CA ASP A 164 -0.04 -14.79 -12.47
C ASP A 164 -0.99 -14.15 -11.44
N ALA A 165 -0.76 -14.46 -10.16
CA ALA A 165 -1.42 -13.80 -9.04
C ALA A 165 -0.54 -12.67 -8.51
N LYS A 166 -1.01 -11.42 -8.62
CA LYS A 166 -0.35 -10.25 -8.02
C LYS A 166 -1.13 -9.82 -6.79
N SER A 167 -0.42 -9.67 -5.68
CA SER A 167 -0.97 -9.12 -4.44
C SER A 167 -0.63 -7.64 -4.37
N HIS A 168 -1.66 -6.80 -4.28
CA HIS A 168 -1.53 -5.37 -4.00
C HIS A 168 -1.95 -5.13 -2.56
N VAL A 169 -1.08 -4.51 -1.77
CA VAL A 169 -1.41 -4.05 -0.42
C VAL A 169 -1.55 -2.54 -0.51
N ASN A 170 -2.76 -2.05 -0.27
CA ASN A 170 -3.05 -0.63 -0.17
C ASN A 170 -3.23 -0.29 1.30
N GLN A 171 -2.48 0.69 1.77
CA GLN A 171 -2.63 1.26 3.09
C GLN A 171 -3.27 2.65 2.93
N TYR A 172 -4.31 2.91 3.72
CA TYR A 172 -5.00 4.19 3.71
C TYR A 172 -5.57 4.47 5.10
N ILE A 173 -5.81 5.75 5.36
CA ILE A 173 -6.49 6.21 6.56
C ILE A 173 -7.95 6.42 6.20
N GLU A 174 -8.83 5.68 6.86
CA GLU A 174 -10.27 5.83 6.78
C GLU A 174 -10.74 6.82 7.85
N VAL A 175 -11.42 7.88 7.43
CA VAL A 175 -11.99 8.89 8.32
C VAL A 175 -13.50 8.69 8.38
N LEU A 176 -14.04 8.40 9.55
CA LEU A 176 -15.47 8.25 9.79
C LEU A 176 -16.01 9.50 10.48
N ILE A 177 -17.19 9.95 10.04
CA ILE A 177 -17.88 11.08 10.67
C ILE A 177 -18.99 10.55 11.56
N ASN A 178 -18.89 10.80 12.86
CA ASN A 178 -19.93 10.43 13.80
C ASN A 178 -21.11 11.41 13.70
N GLN A 179 -22.20 10.95 13.10
CA GLN A 179 -23.44 11.73 12.93
C GLN A 179 -24.36 11.69 14.16
N GLN A 180 -24.04 10.91 15.19
CA GLN A 180 -24.93 10.70 16.34
C GLN A 180 -25.24 11.98 17.14
N GLY A 181 -24.48 13.07 16.97
CA GLY A 181 -24.74 14.37 17.60
C GLY A 181 -25.57 15.37 16.77
N MET A 182 -25.89 15.08 15.49
CA MET A 182 -26.67 16.00 14.65
C MET A 182 -28.19 15.88 14.82
N HIS A 183 -28.68 14.91 15.58
CA HIS A 183 -29.99 15.06 16.23
C HIS A 183 -29.85 16.02 17.41
N THR A 184 -29.41 17.25 17.10
CA THR A 184 -29.80 18.40 17.91
C THR A 184 -31.31 18.42 17.81
N GLU A 185 -31.95 17.95 18.88
CA GLU A 185 -33.23 18.40 19.40
C GLU A 185 -33.73 19.59 18.58
N LEU A 186 -34.52 19.30 17.55
CA LEU A 186 -35.39 20.30 16.98
C LEU A 186 -36.20 20.76 18.18
N GLU A 187 -35.93 21.96 18.69
CA GLU A 187 -36.89 22.66 19.53
C GLU A 187 -38.27 22.41 18.90
N PRO A 188 -39.29 22.00 19.66
CA PRO A 188 -40.60 21.72 19.12
C PRO A 188 -41.13 22.99 18.46
N VAL A 189 -40.89 23.11 17.16
CA VAL A 189 -41.51 24.13 16.33
C VAL A 189 -42.99 23.88 16.48
N ALA A 190 -43.68 24.85 17.07
CA ALA A 190 -45.11 24.81 17.32
C ALA A 190 -45.85 24.27 16.09
N PRO A 191 -46.92 23.47 16.27
CA PRO A 191 -47.62 22.81 15.19
C PRO A 191 -48.14 23.83 14.17
N TYR A 192 -47.39 24.04 13.09
CA TYR A 192 -47.89 24.71 11.91
C TYR A 192 -48.71 23.69 11.11
N ALA A 193 -49.92 24.12 10.77
CA ALA A 193 -50.96 23.33 10.15
C ALA A 193 -50.46 22.60 8.88
N PRO A 194 -50.97 21.39 8.60
CA PRO A 194 -50.59 20.62 7.42
C PRO A 194 -51.10 21.32 6.16
N ALA A 195 -50.19 21.96 5.42
CA ALA A 195 -50.40 22.22 4.01
C ALA A 195 -50.13 20.91 3.25
N SER A 196 -51.22 20.29 2.81
CA SER A 196 -51.24 19.10 1.95
C SER A 196 -50.43 19.33 0.68
N SER A 197 -49.21 18.79 0.62
CA SER A 197 -48.44 18.65 -0.61
C SER A 197 -48.60 17.22 -1.15
N PRO A 198 -49.12 17.03 -2.37
CA PRO A 198 -49.20 15.71 -2.99
C PRO A 198 -47.82 15.32 -3.50
N TYR A 199 -47.10 14.49 -2.73
CA TYR A 199 -45.88 13.85 -3.23
C TYR A 199 -46.27 12.72 -4.18
N VAL A 200 -46.26 13.02 -5.47
CA VAL A 200 -46.33 12.04 -6.55
C VAL A 200 -44.97 11.34 -6.60
N VAL A 201 -44.95 10.04 -6.27
CA VAL A 201 -43.81 9.17 -6.56
C VAL A 201 -43.74 9.05 -8.09
N ALA A 202 -42.94 9.91 -8.71
CA ALA A 202 -42.67 9.84 -10.13
C ALA A 202 -41.83 8.58 -10.37
N ALA A 203 -42.40 7.62 -11.10
CA ALA A 203 -41.64 6.52 -11.68
C ALA A 203 -40.49 7.13 -12.48
N ILE A 204 -39.27 6.67 -12.22
CA ILE A 204 -38.08 7.07 -12.99
C ILE A 204 -38.35 6.63 -14.42
N PRO A 205 -38.41 7.55 -15.39
CA PRO A 205 -38.69 7.19 -16.77
C PRO A 205 -37.52 6.35 -17.31
N ASP A 206 -37.85 5.18 -17.87
CA ASP A 206 -36.94 4.22 -18.53
C ASP A 206 -35.97 4.89 -19.53
N ASP A 207 -36.35 6.06 -20.07
CA ASP A 207 -35.56 6.88 -20.98
C ASP A 207 -34.19 7.31 -20.39
N THR A 208 -34.06 7.37 -19.06
CA THR A 208 -32.81 7.81 -18.41
C THR A 208 -31.67 6.79 -18.50
N VAL A 209 -31.95 5.49 -18.46
CA VAL A 209 -30.90 4.45 -18.52
C VAL A 209 -30.33 4.33 -19.94
N GLN A 210 -31.20 4.34 -20.96
CA GLN A 210 -30.74 4.30 -22.35
C GLN A 210 -29.93 5.54 -22.73
N GLN A 211 -30.32 6.72 -22.23
CA GLN A 211 -29.56 7.94 -22.47
C GLN A 211 -28.16 7.90 -21.84
N ARG A 212 -28.04 7.42 -20.60
CA ARG A 212 -26.73 7.26 -19.92
C ARG A 212 -25.83 6.24 -20.62
N LEU A 213 -26.38 5.14 -21.13
CA LEU A 213 -25.61 4.16 -21.92
C LEU A 213 -25.11 4.75 -23.24
N LYS A 214 -25.91 5.58 -23.91
CA LYS A 214 -25.52 6.23 -25.17
C LYS A 214 -24.40 7.24 -24.94
N GLU A 215 -24.49 8.07 -23.91
CA GLU A 215 -23.44 9.03 -23.52
C GLU A 215 -22.14 8.30 -23.17
N LEU A 216 -22.21 7.15 -22.47
CA LEU A 216 -21.05 6.33 -22.15
C LEU A 216 -20.36 5.78 -23.41
N GLU A 217 -21.11 5.42 -24.45
CA GLU A 217 -20.56 4.93 -25.71
C GLU A 217 -19.85 6.05 -26.50
N GLU A 218 -20.36 7.28 -26.43
CA GLU A 218 -19.74 8.44 -27.09
C GLU A 218 -18.36 8.79 -26.47
N VAL A 219 -18.23 8.68 -25.14
CA VAL A 219 -16.98 8.96 -24.42
C VAL A 219 -16.03 7.75 -24.31
N LYS A 220 -16.38 6.59 -24.87
CA LYS A 220 -15.61 5.35 -24.77
C LYS A 220 -14.15 5.48 -25.19
N HIS A 221 -13.85 6.34 -26.17
CA HIS A 221 -12.50 6.57 -26.68
C HIS A 221 -11.59 7.37 -25.72
N LEU A 222 -12.16 8.00 -24.68
CA LEU A 222 -11.44 8.76 -23.66
C LEU A 222 -11.21 7.96 -22.38
N LEU A 223 -11.89 6.81 -22.23
CA LEU A 223 -11.84 5.95 -21.06
C LEU A 223 -10.95 4.74 -21.32
N THR A 224 -10.31 4.24 -20.27
CA THR A 224 -9.69 2.91 -20.33
C THR A 224 -10.77 1.82 -20.35
N GLU A 225 -10.42 0.63 -20.85
CA GLU A 225 -11.39 -0.48 -20.99
C GLU A 225 -12.00 -0.92 -19.64
N ILE A 226 -11.23 -0.78 -18.55
CA ILE A 226 -11.67 -1.09 -17.18
C ILE A 226 -12.69 -0.04 -16.69
N GLU A 227 -12.39 1.25 -16.82
CA GLU A 227 -13.30 2.32 -16.40
C GLU A 227 -14.63 2.30 -17.15
N TYR A 228 -14.61 1.95 -18.44
CA TYR A 228 -15.82 1.78 -19.25
C TYR A 228 -16.66 0.59 -18.74
N SER A 229 -16.02 -0.54 -18.42
CA SER A 229 -16.70 -1.73 -17.88
C SER A 229 -17.38 -1.45 -16.53
N ASP A 230 -16.68 -0.75 -15.63
CA ASP A 230 -17.20 -0.41 -14.30
C ASP A 230 -18.41 0.53 -14.40
N LYS A 231 -18.30 1.61 -15.19
CA LYS A 231 -19.41 2.55 -15.42
C LYS A 231 -20.62 1.91 -16.10
N ARG A 232 -20.38 0.99 -17.05
CA ARG A 232 -21.46 0.25 -17.70
C ARG A 232 -22.19 -0.66 -16.71
N THR A 233 -21.46 -1.27 -15.78
CA THR A 233 -22.04 -2.12 -14.74
C THR A 233 -22.85 -1.31 -13.75
N GLU A 234 -22.34 -0.15 -13.29
CA GLU A 234 -23.04 0.80 -12.41
C GLU A 234 -24.40 1.22 -12.98
N ILE A 235 -24.45 1.60 -14.26
CA ILE A 235 -25.70 2.01 -14.93
C ILE A 235 -26.71 0.87 -15.03
N LEU A 236 -26.25 -0.38 -15.17
CA LEU A 236 -27.12 -1.56 -15.27
C LEU A 236 -27.62 -2.06 -13.92
N THR A 237 -26.92 -1.75 -12.82
CA THR A 237 -27.36 -2.07 -11.45
C THR A 237 -28.38 -1.09 -10.88
N ASP A 238 -28.55 0.08 -11.49
CA ASP A 238 -29.57 1.08 -11.14
C ASP A 238 -31.00 0.71 -11.64
N LEU A 239 -31.15 -0.41 -12.36
CA LEU A 239 -32.40 -0.98 -12.91
C LEU A 239 -33.09 -1.93 -11.92
#